data_AF-A0A257LYX5-F1
#
_entry.id   AF-A0A257LYX5-F1
#
_cell.length_a   1.000
_cell.length_b   1.000
_cell.length_c   1.000
_cell.angle_alpha   90.00
_cell.angle_beta   90.00
_cell.angle_gamma   90.00
#
_symmetry.space_group_name_H-M   'P 1'
#
loop_
_entity.id
_entity.type
_entity.pdbx_description
1 polymer ?
#
loop_
_entity_poly.entity_id
_entity_poly.type
_entity_poly.pdbx_seq_one_letter_code
_entity_poly.pdbx_strand_id
1 'polypeptide(L)'
;MIAPETLEWPLRVAGAGLILLALLHVPISRELKWKEDARKLSPMNESVFHVHTFFVCLVLVIMGLPSLLAPEALLEKSMLGKWTAVSWSAFWFIRLYCQ
;
A
#
# COMPACT_ATOMS: atom_id res chain seq x y z
N MET A 1 -7.77 25.08 -13.22
CA MET A 1 -6.64 24.17 -13.46
C MET A 1 -5.96 24.00 -12.11
N ILE A 2 -6.00 22.81 -11.50
CA ILE A 2 -5.36 22.58 -10.19
C ILE A 2 -3.86 22.67 -10.40
N ALA A 3 -3.18 23.54 -9.66
CA ALA A 3 -1.74 23.71 -9.79
C ALA A 3 -1.01 22.49 -9.18
N PRO A 4 0.00 21.92 -9.85
CA PRO A 4 0.63 20.67 -9.45
C PRO A 4 1.18 20.69 -8.02
N GLU A 5 1.62 21.85 -7.52
CA GLU A 5 2.08 22.03 -6.14
C GLU A 5 1.02 21.66 -5.09
N THR A 6 -0.27 21.76 -5.43
CA THR A 6 -1.37 21.42 -4.51
C THR A 6 -1.59 19.92 -4.38
N LEU A 7 -1.12 19.12 -5.34
CA LEU A 7 -1.26 17.65 -5.35
C LEU A 7 -0.05 16.93 -4.77
N GLU A 8 1.12 17.57 -4.76
CA GLU A 8 2.33 16.98 -4.17
C GLU A 8 2.17 16.71 -2.67
N TRP A 9 1.63 17.65 -1.92
CA TRP A 9 1.46 17.51 -0.47
C TRP A 9 0.55 16.31 -0.11
N PRO A 10 -0.66 16.17 -0.68
CA PRO A 10 -1.49 14.98 -0.50
C PRO A 10 -0.78 13.68 -0.86
N LEU A 11 0.00 13.64 -1.95
CA LEU A 11 0.75 12.44 -2.35
C LEU A 11 1.83 12.09 -1.32
N ARG A 12 2.56 13.07 -0.78
CA ARG A 12 3.55 12.84 0.27
C ARG A 12 2.91 12.31 1.55
N VAL A 13 1.76 12.87 1.95
CA VAL A 13 0.99 12.40 3.11
C VAL A 13 0.50 10.98 2.90
N ALA A 14 -0.07 10.69 1.72
CA ALA A 14 -0.51 9.34 1.37
C ALA A 14 0.67 8.36 1.38
N GLY A 15 1.79 8.71 0.75
CA GLY A 15 3.01 7.93 0.74
C GLY A 15 3.53 7.62 2.15
N ALA A 16 3.64 8.64 3.01
CA ALA A 16 4.02 8.46 4.40
C ALA A 16 3.04 7.54 5.16
N GLY A 17 1.74 7.69 4.91
CA GLY A 17 0.70 6.82 5.48
C GLY A 17 0.85 5.35 5.04
N LEU A 18 1.15 5.10 3.77
CA LEU A 18 1.40 3.74 3.26
C LEU A 18 2.63 3.10 3.90
N ILE A 19 3.73 3.86 4.03
CA ILE A 19 4.95 3.39 4.71
C ILE A 19 4.68 3.11 6.18
N LEU A 20 4.03 4.05 6.88
CA LEU A 20 3.66 3.88 8.28
C LEU A 20 2.78 2.64 8.47
N LEU A 21 1.78 2.45 7.60
CA LEU A 21 0.91 1.29 7.66
C LEU A 21 1.71 -0.01 7.47
N ALA A 22 2.63 -0.08 6.51
CA ALA A 22 3.50 -1.24 6.33
C ALA A 22 4.33 -1.55 7.58
N LEU A 23 4.90 -0.51 8.21
CA LEU A 23 5.67 -0.64 9.44
C LEU A 23 4.81 -1.10 10.63
N LEU A 24 3.57 -0.61 10.71
CA LEU A 24 2.63 -0.97 11.78
C LEU A 24 2.13 -2.41 11.69
N HIS A 25 2.21 -3.07 10.54
CA HIS A 25 1.82 -4.48 10.43
C HIS A 25 2.63 -5.39 11.37
N VAL A 26 3.90 -5.08 11.62
CA VAL A 26 4.75 -5.88 12.51
C VAL A 26 4.30 -5.83 13.97
N PRO A 27 4.19 -4.65 14.63
CA PRO A 27 3.68 -4.58 15.99
C PRO A 27 2.22 -5.03 16.09
N ILE A 28 1.35 -4.67 15.13
CA ILE A 28 -0.06 -5.10 15.14
C ILE A 28 -0.17 -6.63 15.07
N SER A 29 0.62 -7.28 14.22
CA SER A 29 0.64 -8.74 14.10
C SER A 29 1.04 -9.42 15.42
N ARG A 30 1.93 -8.79 16.20
CA ARG A 30 2.35 -9.28 17.52
C ARG A 30 1.27 -9.08 18.59
N GLU A 31 0.72 -7.88 18.70
CA GLU A 31 -0.30 -7.55 19.70
C GLU A 31 -1.60 -8.37 19.49
N LEU A 32 -1.97 -8.59 18.23
CA LEU A 32 -3.16 -9.35 17.86
C LEU A 32 -2.92 -10.86 17.76
N LYS A 33 -1.72 -11.36 18.09
CA LYS A 33 -1.43 -12.81 18.08
C LYS A 33 -1.78 -13.51 16.77
N TRP A 34 -1.54 -12.83 15.64
CA TRP A 34 -1.87 -13.35 14.31
C TRP A 34 -1.20 -14.68 14.01
N LYS A 35 -0.04 -14.94 14.60
CA LYS A 35 0.65 -16.22 14.46
C LYS A 35 -0.14 -17.34 15.13
N GLU A 36 -0.64 -17.13 16.35
CA GLU A 36 -1.48 -18.11 17.05
C GLU A 36 -2.81 -18.33 16.35
N ASP A 37 -3.41 -17.27 15.80
CA ASP A 37 -4.66 -17.39 15.05
C ASP A 37 -4.48 -18.06 13.69
N ALA A 38 -3.38 -17.77 12.98
CA ALA A 38 -3.06 -18.42 11.71
C ALA A 38 -2.84 -19.93 11.89
N ARG A 39 -2.26 -20.38 13.02
CA ARG A 39 -2.08 -21.81 13.34
C ARG A 39 -3.39 -22.56 13.58
N LYS A 40 -4.52 -21.87 13.77
CA LYS A 40 -5.85 -22.49 13.86
C LYS A 40 -6.43 -22.80 12.47
N LEU A 41 -5.83 -22.26 11.41
CA LEU A 41 -6.21 -22.53 10.03
C LEU A 41 -5.63 -23.87 9.55
N SER A 42 -6.09 -24.34 8.38
CA SER A 42 -5.41 -25.44 7.70
C SER A 42 -3.98 -25.03 7.31
N PRO A 43 -3.03 -25.96 7.16
CA PRO A 43 -1.65 -25.62 6.79
C PRO A 43 -1.53 -24.81 5.50
N MET A 44 -2.41 -25.07 4.52
CA MET A 44 -2.48 -24.30 3.28
C MET A 44 -2.91 -22.85 3.56
N ASN A 45 -3.95 -22.67 4.37
CA ASN A 45 -4.49 -21.35 4.67
C ASN A 45 -3.56 -20.52 5.56
N GLU A 46 -2.84 -21.15 6.49
CA GLU A 46 -1.78 -20.50 7.28
C GLU A 46 -0.69 -19.91 6.37
N SER A 47 -0.23 -20.70 5.39
CA SER A 47 0.75 -20.24 4.40
C SER A 47 0.22 -19.08 3.56
N VAL A 48 -1.02 -19.18 3.06
CA VAL A 48 -1.67 -18.10 2.29
C VAL A 48 -1.76 -16.82 3.11
N PHE A 49 -2.12 -16.90 4.39
CA PHE A 49 -2.19 -15.73 5.28
C PHE A 49 -0.83 -15.03 5.44
N HIS A 50 0.24 -15.80 5.62
CA HIS A 50 1.59 -15.25 5.73
C HIS A 50 2.07 -14.58 4.42
N VAL A 51 1.89 -15.25 3.29
CA VAL A 51 2.26 -14.70 1.97
C VAL A 51 1.43 -13.46 1.66
N HIS A 52 0.13 -13.47 1.94
CA HIS A 52 -0.75 -12.34 1.73
C HIS A 52 -0.32 -11.13 2.58
N THR A 53 -0.07 -11.33 3.87
CA THR A 53 0.38 -10.25 4.78
C THR A 53 1.71 -9.64 4.30
N PHE A 54 2.65 -10.49 3.89
CA PHE A 54 3.91 -10.04 3.29
C PHE A 54 3.68 -9.21 2.03
N PHE A 55 2.82 -9.69 1.13
CA PHE A 55 2.52 -9.00 -0.13
C PHE A 55 1.85 -7.65 0.10
N VAL A 56 0.94 -7.54 1.08
CA VAL A 56 0.34 -6.26 1.48
C VAL A 56 1.43 -5.28 1.92
N CYS A 57 2.34 -5.68 2.80
CA CYS A 57 3.46 -4.82 3.23
C CYS A 57 4.35 -4.40 2.06
N LEU A 58 4.66 -5.33 1.15
CA LEU A 58 5.47 -5.08 -0.02
C LEU A 58 4.81 -4.05 -0.96
N VAL A 59 3.52 -4.22 -1.27
CA VAL A 59 2.77 -3.30 -2.13
C VAL A 59 2.66 -1.91 -1.51
N LEU A 60 2.40 -1.83 -0.19
CA LEU A 60 2.39 -0.57 0.54
C LEU A 60 3.72 0.19 0.39
N VAL A 61 4.86 -0.51 0.48
CA VAL A 61 6.18 0.10 0.31
C VAL A 61 6.43 0.52 -1.14
N ILE A 62 6.11 -0.34 -2.12
CA ILE A 62 6.32 -0.07 -3.55
C ILE A 62 5.53 1.16 -4.02
N MET A 63 4.29 1.33 -3.55
CA MET A 63 3.47 2.50 -3.90
C MET A 63 3.80 3.72 -3.00
N GLY A 64 4.16 3.47 -1.74
CA GLY A 64 4.40 4.52 -0.75
C GLY A 64 5.68 5.30 -0.98
N LEU A 65 6.79 4.63 -1.28
CA LEU A 65 8.10 5.26 -1.51
C LEU A 65 8.09 6.33 -2.62
N PRO A 66 7.67 6.02 -3.86
CA PRO A 66 7.59 7.03 -4.92
C PRO A 66 6.60 8.15 -4.61
N SER A 67 5.46 7.85 -3.96
CA SER A 67 4.51 8.89 -3.54
C SER A 67 5.11 9.86 -2.51
N LEU A 68 6.00 9.37 -1.64
CA LEU A 68 6.65 10.15 -0.61
C LEU A 68 7.87 10.93 -1.11
N LEU A 69 8.75 10.26 -1.87
CA LEU A 69 10.07 10.78 -2.23
C LEU A 69 10.10 11.53 -3.56
N ALA A 70 9.22 11.16 -4.50
CA ALA A 70 9.20 11.72 -5.85
C ALA A 70 7.76 11.86 -6.39
N PRO A 71 6.85 12.56 -5.70
CA PRO A 71 5.47 12.74 -6.15
C PRO A 71 5.38 13.39 -7.55
N GLU A 72 6.35 14.21 -7.93
CA GLU A 72 6.45 14.84 -9.24
C GLU A 72 6.49 13.83 -10.39
N ALA A 73 7.09 12.65 -10.19
CA ALA A 73 7.15 11.59 -11.21
C ALA A 73 5.75 10.98 -11.49
N LEU A 74 4.84 11.04 -10.51
CA LEU A 74 3.44 10.61 -10.66
C LEU A 74 2.56 11.72 -11.24
N LEU A 75 2.90 12.98 -10.99
CA LEU A 75 2.18 14.16 -11.47
C LEU A 75 2.60 14.59 -12.87
N GLU A 76 3.76 14.13 -13.34
CA GLU A 76 4.22 14.36 -14.71
C GLU A 76 3.14 13.90 -15.71
N LYS A 77 2.88 14.72 -16.73
CA LYS A 77 1.92 14.41 -17.81
C LYS A 77 2.49 13.38 -18.80
N SER A 78 3.10 12.32 -18.30
CA SER A 78 3.64 11.21 -19.09
C SER A 78 2.63 10.06 -19.16
N MET A 79 2.74 9.23 -20.20
CA MET A 79 1.90 8.02 -20.30
C MET A 79 2.17 7.08 -19.11
N LEU A 80 3.43 6.98 -18.67
CA LEU A 80 3.82 6.14 -17.54
C LEU A 80 3.22 6.64 -16.23
N GLY A 81 3.29 7.95 -15.95
CA GLY A 81 2.68 8.56 -14.76
C GLY A 81 1.17 8.32 -14.72
N LYS A 82 0.49 8.53 -15.85
CA LYS A 82 -0.95 8.26 -15.98
C LYS A 82 -1.30 6.79 -15.72
N TRP A 83 -0.59 5.85 -16.35
CA TRP A 83 -0.86 4.42 -16.14
C TRP A 83 -0.58 4.00 -14.69
N THR A 84 0.53 4.47 -14.10
CA THR A 84 0.88 4.20 -12.71
C THR A 84 -0.22 4.69 -11.76
N ALA A 85 -0.62 5.96 -11.88
CA ALA A 85 -1.66 6.55 -11.04
C ALA A 85 -3.01 5.85 -11.18
N VAL A 86 -3.43 5.51 -12.42
CA VAL A 86 -4.67 4.78 -12.68
C VAL A 86 -4.62 3.37 -12.10
N SER A 87 -3.53 2.63 -12.31
CA SER A 87 -3.37 1.27 -11.80
C SER A 87 -3.36 1.22 -10.27
N TRP A 88 -2.68 2.15 -9.61
CA TRP A 88 -2.67 2.22 -8.15
C TRP A 88 -4.03 2.61 -7.59
N SER A 89 -4.70 3.58 -8.21
CA SER A 89 -6.06 3.97 -7.83
C SER A 89 -7.02 2.78 -7.97
N ALA A 90 -6.96 2.07 -9.11
CA ALA A 90 -7.77 0.89 -9.35
C ALA A 90 -7.48 -0.23 -8.33
N PHE A 91 -6.22 -0.47 -8.00
CA PHE A 91 -5.84 -1.43 -6.95
C PHE A 91 -6.51 -1.10 -5.62
N TRP A 92 -6.44 0.16 -5.17
CA TRP A 92 -7.08 0.58 -3.92
C TRP A 92 -8.60 0.48 -3.96
N PHE A 93 -9.24 0.83 -5.07
CA PHE A 93 -10.68 0.68 -5.24
C PHE A 93 -11.12 -0.79 -5.23
N ILE A 94 -10.44 -1.65 -5.97
CA ILE A 94 -10.72 -3.09 -5.99
C ILE A 94 -10.50 -3.68 -4.59
N ARG A 95 -9.39 -3.32 -3.93
CA ARG A 95 -9.11 -3.75 -2.55
C ARG A 95 -10.20 -3.30 -1.59
N LEU A 96 -10.70 -2.06 -1.71
CA LEU A 96 -11.79 -1.55 -0.88
C LEU A 96 -13.11 -2.29 -1.15
N TYR A 97 -13.40 -2.58 -2.42
CA TYR A 97 -14.60 -3.33 -2.80
C TYR A 97 -14.56 -4.79 -2.34
N CYS A 98 -13.39 -5.42 -2.40
CA CYS A 98 -13.17 -6.80 -1.98
C CYS A 98 -12.83 -6.95 -0.49
N GLN A 99 -12.78 -5.85 0.28
CA GLN A 99 -12.23 -5.80 1.65
C GLN A 99 -12.77 -6.92 2.55
#